data_AF-A0A2U2SGF6-F1
#
_entry.id   AF-A0A2U2SGF6-F1
#
_cell.length_a   1.000
_cell.length_b   1.000
_cell.length_c   1.000
_cell.angle_alpha   90.00
_cell.angle_beta   90.00
_cell.angle_gamma   90.00
#
_symmetry.space_group_name_H-M   'P 1'
#
loop_
_entity.id
_entity.type
_entity.pdbx_description
1 polymer ?
#
loop_
_entity_poly.entity_id
_entity_poly.type
_entity_poly.pdbx_seq_one_letter_code
_entity_poly.pdbx_strand_id
1 'polypeptide(L)'
;MDEPSTFPYRLRQEFLSPAEAAFFRVLHEMVKEHLYICPKVPLQELFFVTRPNENVHYFNKIYRKSVDFLLLRRDTLKPVLAIELDYPKQAEHRPRDNFLESLFIQARLPLVHVLAQPSYDMQELARLFARAMKQTKVENQPMRAANDYSPICPRCGITMVLRFYKEGPRKGQQYYGCLNFPQCQETVQVGH
;
A
#
# COMPACT_ATOMS: atom_id res chain seq x y z
N MET A 1 28.77 23.37 -5.51
CA MET A 1 29.15 22.51 -4.36
C MET A 1 29.58 21.20 -4.97
N ASP A 2 30.86 20.85 -4.84
CA ASP A 2 31.37 19.58 -5.34
C ASP A 2 30.80 18.45 -4.45
N GLU A 3 30.16 17.46 -5.07
CA GLU A 3 29.67 16.30 -4.35
C GLU A 3 30.84 15.49 -3.76
N PRO A 4 30.69 14.97 -2.53
CA PRO A 4 31.74 14.17 -1.91
C PRO A 4 32.01 12.92 -2.75
N SER A 5 33.30 12.60 -2.96
CA SER A 5 33.75 11.43 -3.72
C SER A 5 33.40 10.08 -3.05
N THR A 6 32.97 10.11 -1.80
CA THR A 6 32.53 8.93 -1.05
C THR A 6 31.29 9.26 -0.22
N PHE A 7 30.30 8.37 -0.30
CA PHE A 7 29.07 8.49 0.48
C PHE A 7 29.09 7.58 1.72
N PRO A 8 28.48 7.99 2.85
CA PRO A 8 28.44 7.21 4.09
C PRO A 8 27.37 6.09 4.06
N TYR A 9 27.21 5.41 2.92
CA TYR A 9 26.23 4.34 2.75
C TYR A 9 26.92 2.99 2.56
N ARG A 10 26.31 1.92 3.08
CA ARG A 10 26.72 0.54 2.89
C ARG A 10 25.50 -0.31 2.57
N LEU A 11 25.69 -1.32 1.73
CA LEU A 11 24.67 -2.33 1.48
C LEU A 11 24.46 -3.14 2.77
N ARG A 12 23.20 -3.38 3.13
CA ARG A 12 22.86 -4.26 4.25
C ARG A 12 23.23 -5.70 3.89
N GLN A 13 23.71 -6.47 4.86
CA GLN A 13 24.00 -7.89 4.67
C GLN A 13 22.70 -8.69 4.52
N GLU A 14 21.73 -8.45 5.41
CA GLU A 14 20.40 -9.05 5.35
C GLU A 14 19.34 -8.04 4.89
N PHE A 15 18.50 -8.49 3.94
CA PHE A 15 17.34 -7.72 3.49
C PHE A 15 16.10 -8.00 4.36
N LEU A 16 15.85 -9.27 4.69
CA LEU A 16 14.77 -9.72 5.58
C LEU A 16 15.35 -10.13 6.95
N SER A 17 14.58 -9.91 8.01
CA SER A 17 14.88 -10.50 9.32
C SER A 17 14.83 -12.04 9.25
N PRO A 18 15.43 -12.78 10.21
CA PRO A 18 15.35 -14.24 10.22
C PRO A 18 13.90 -14.78 10.21
N ALA A 19 12.99 -14.13 10.94
CA ALA A 19 11.58 -14.51 10.97
C ALA A 19 10.88 -14.22 9.64
N GLU A 20 11.13 -13.05 9.04
CA GLU A 20 10.62 -12.70 7.72
C GLU A 20 11.13 -13.65 6.64
N ALA A 21 12.41 -14.02 6.69
CA ALA A 21 13.00 -14.95 5.75
C ALA A 21 12.44 -16.38 5.92
N ALA A 22 12.14 -16.81 7.13
CA ALA A 22 11.47 -18.09 7.39
C ALA A 22 10.04 -18.09 6.83
N PHE A 23 9.27 -17.05 7.13
CA PHE A 23 7.92 -16.91 6.62
C PHE A 23 7.88 -16.78 5.09
N PHE A 24 8.79 -16.00 4.50
CA PHE A 24 8.87 -15.82 3.04
C PHE A 24 9.03 -17.15 2.31
N ARG A 25 9.84 -18.09 2.83
CA ARG A 25 10.01 -19.41 2.22
C ARG A 25 8.72 -20.23 2.23
N VAL A 26 7.99 -20.22 3.35
CA VAL A 26 6.69 -20.90 3.45
C VAL A 26 5.67 -20.25 2.54
N LEU A 27 5.59 -18.91 2.57
CA LEU A 27 4.69 -18.14 1.72
C LEU A 27 4.96 -18.38 0.23
N HIS A 28 6.24 -18.43 -0.16
CA HIS A 28 6.66 -18.76 -1.53
C HIS A 28 6.21 -20.15 -1.95
N GLU A 29 6.37 -21.16 -1.09
CA GLU A 29 5.87 -22.52 -1.36
C GLU A 29 4.34 -22.59 -1.44
N MET A 30 3.62 -21.75 -0.69
CA MET A 30 2.16 -21.70 -0.76
C MET A 30 1.64 -21.04 -2.04
N VAL A 31 2.24 -19.92 -2.46
CA VAL A 31 1.72 -19.14 -3.59
C VAL A 31 2.27 -19.57 -4.95
N LYS A 32 3.48 -20.15 -5.00
CA LYS A 32 4.18 -20.61 -6.21
C LYS A 32 4.00 -19.65 -7.39
N GLU A 33 3.39 -20.15 -8.46
CA GLU A 33 3.19 -19.42 -9.71
C GLU A 33 1.87 -18.65 -9.75
N HIS A 34 1.06 -18.69 -8.68
CA HIS A 34 -0.27 -18.06 -8.66
C HIS A 34 -0.21 -16.57 -8.33
N LEU A 35 0.74 -16.13 -7.51
CA LEU A 35 0.88 -14.74 -7.06
C LEU A 35 2.35 -14.31 -7.10
N TYR A 36 2.60 -13.00 -7.12
CA TYR A 36 3.90 -12.43 -6.78
C TYR A 36 3.94 -12.06 -5.30
N ILE A 37 5.12 -12.19 -4.68
CA ILE A 37 5.39 -11.72 -3.32
C ILE A 37 6.29 -10.49 -3.41
N CYS A 38 5.85 -9.38 -2.84
CA CYS A 38 6.65 -8.17 -2.66
C CYS A 38 6.96 -8.00 -1.17
N PRO A 39 8.21 -8.24 -0.74
CA PRO A 39 8.62 -8.00 0.65
C PRO A 39 8.82 -6.51 0.95
N LYS A 40 8.60 -6.11 2.21
CA LYS A 40 8.91 -4.79 2.77
C LYS A 40 8.33 -3.61 1.98
N VAL A 41 7.07 -3.73 1.56
CA VAL A 41 6.42 -2.70 0.72
C VAL A 41 6.05 -1.49 1.59
N PRO A 42 6.64 -0.30 1.33
CA PRO A 42 6.25 0.91 2.04
C PRO A 42 4.77 1.25 1.80
N LEU A 43 4.07 1.72 2.83
CA LEU A 43 2.64 2.05 2.71
C LEU A 43 2.37 3.17 1.70
N GLN A 44 3.35 4.06 1.47
CA GLN A 44 3.27 5.11 0.45
C GLN A 44 3.25 4.57 -1.00
N GLU A 45 3.67 3.32 -1.22
CA GLU A 45 3.54 2.66 -2.53
C GLU A 45 2.17 2.00 -2.72
N LEU A 46 1.37 1.90 -1.65
CA LEU A 46 0.02 1.31 -1.65
C LEU A 46 -1.07 2.36 -1.54
N PHE A 47 -0.82 3.39 -0.75
CA PHE A 47 -1.78 4.43 -0.42
C PHE A 47 -1.20 5.80 -0.74
N PHE A 48 -2.07 6.68 -1.19
CA PHE A 48 -1.78 8.08 -1.45
C PHE A 48 -2.78 8.95 -0.71
N VAL A 49 -2.37 10.16 -0.34
CA VAL A 49 -3.24 11.13 0.29
C VAL A 49 -4.07 11.84 -0.78
N THR A 50 -5.40 11.74 -0.71
CA THR A 50 -6.31 12.54 -1.52
C THR A 50 -6.27 14.00 -1.06
N ARG A 51 -6.35 14.95 -2.00
CA ARG A 51 -6.24 16.39 -1.73
C ARG A 51 -5.04 16.73 -0.82
N PRO A 52 -3.80 16.45 -1.26
CA PRO A 52 -2.61 16.56 -0.41
C PRO A 52 -2.39 17.96 0.15
N ASN A 53 -2.88 19.02 -0.50
CA ASN A 53 -2.78 20.39 0.02
C ASN A 53 -3.61 20.61 1.30
N GLU A 54 -4.70 19.88 1.46
CA GLU A 54 -5.58 19.92 2.64
C GLU A 54 -5.17 18.86 3.67
N ASN A 55 -4.76 17.69 3.18
CA ASN A 55 -4.58 16.49 4.00
C ASN A 55 -3.11 16.10 4.22
N VAL A 56 -2.14 17.01 4.01
CA VAL A 56 -0.69 16.72 4.09
C VAL A 56 -0.28 16.02 5.38
N HIS A 57 -0.94 16.32 6.50
CA HIS A 57 -0.66 15.73 7.80
C HIS A 57 -0.94 14.20 7.87
N TYR A 58 -1.77 13.66 6.98
CA TYR A 58 -1.99 12.22 6.85
C TYR A 58 -0.82 11.49 6.19
N PHE A 59 0.02 12.17 5.40
CA PHE A 59 1.20 11.55 4.78
C PHE A 59 2.11 10.93 5.84
N ASN A 60 2.33 11.64 6.94
CA ASN A 60 3.17 11.17 8.04
C ASN A 60 2.60 9.93 8.76
N LYS A 61 1.30 9.63 8.62
CA LYS A 61 0.70 8.42 9.21
C LYS A 61 1.09 7.13 8.48
N ILE A 62 1.42 7.23 7.19
CA ILE A 62 1.87 6.12 6.35
C ILE A 62 3.37 6.18 6.03
N TYR A 63 3.97 7.36 6.11
CA TYR A 63 5.38 7.57 5.86
C TYR A 63 6.25 6.76 6.82
N ARG A 64 7.30 6.11 6.30
CA ARG A 64 8.21 5.19 7.02
C ARG A 64 7.54 3.95 7.62
N LYS A 65 6.28 3.68 7.29
CA LYS A 65 5.63 2.40 7.57
C LYS A 65 5.64 1.52 6.32
N SER A 66 5.67 0.22 6.53
CA SER A 66 5.65 -0.79 5.47
C SER A 66 4.90 -2.01 5.96
N VAL A 67 4.20 -2.69 5.05
CA VAL A 67 3.79 -4.08 5.31
C VAL A 67 4.96 -5.01 5.05
N ASP A 68 5.02 -6.13 5.77
CA ASP A 68 6.13 -7.08 5.63
C ASP A 68 6.05 -7.82 4.30
N PHE A 69 4.86 -8.20 3.86
CA PHE A 69 4.65 -8.81 2.56
C PHE A 69 3.36 -8.31 1.91
N LEU A 70 3.41 -8.18 0.59
CA LEU A 70 2.26 -7.90 -0.26
C LEU A 70 2.17 -8.97 -1.34
N LEU A 71 0.97 -9.52 -1.52
CA LEU A 71 0.68 -10.43 -2.62
C LEU A 71 0.02 -9.69 -3.77
N LEU A 72 0.52 -9.91 -4.99
CA LEU A 72 -0.03 -9.36 -6.23
C LEU A 72 -0.53 -10.47 -7.14
N ARG A 73 -1.60 -10.20 -7.89
CA ARG A 73 -1.99 -11.09 -9.00
C ARG A 73 -0.93 -11.08 -10.09
N ARG A 74 -0.65 -12.24 -10.67
CA ARG A 74 0.29 -12.37 -11.79
C ARG A 74 -0.14 -11.63 -13.06
N ASP A 75 -1.45 -11.65 -13.35
CA ASP A 75 -2.01 -11.12 -14.60
C ASP A 75 -2.14 -9.59 -14.64
N THR A 76 -2.38 -8.98 -13.48
CA THR A 76 -2.75 -7.55 -13.36
C THR A 76 -1.82 -6.77 -12.46
N LEU A 77 -0.93 -7.45 -11.73
CA LEU A 77 -0.07 -6.87 -10.69
C LEU A 77 -0.84 -6.10 -9.61
N LYS A 78 -2.16 -6.32 -9.50
CA LYS A 78 -2.99 -5.68 -8.50
C LYS A 78 -2.78 -6.34 -7.13
N PRO A 79 -2.70 -5.55 -6.04
CA PRO A 79 -2.69 -6.06 -4.68
C PRO A 79 -3.90 -6.93 -4.37
N VAL A 80 -3.69 -8.05 -3.68
CA VAL A 80 -4.78 -8.95 -3.23
C VAL A 80 -4.78 -9.24 -1.74
N LEU A 81 -3.63 -9.14 -1.08
CA LEU A 81 -3.48 -9.40 0.34
C LEU A 81 -2.21 -8.74 0.84
N ALA A 82 -2.29 -8.03 1.97
CA ALA A 82 -1.12 -7.59 2.71
C ALA A 82 -0.96 -8.42 4.00
N ILE A 83 0.28 -8.58 4.42
CA ILE A 83 0.65 -9.40 5.59
C ILE A 83 1.61 -8.62 6.48
N GLU A 84 1.33 -8.59 7.78
CA GLU A 84 2.24 -8.12 8.84
C GLU A 84 2.63 -9.29 9.77
N LEU A 85 3.91 -9.31 10.17
CA LEU A 85 4.42 -10.25 11.17
C LEU A 85 4.41 -9.62 12.57
N ASP A 86 3.62 -10.20 13.47
CA ASP A 86 3.55 -9.77 14.86
C ASP A 86 4.64 -10.47 15.69
N TYR A 87 5.37 -9.72 16.51
CA TYR A 87 6.40 -10.29 17.39
C TYR A 87 5.90 -10.38 18.83
N PRO A 88 5.99 -11.56 19.50
CA PRO A 88 5.41 -11.78 20.83
C PRO A 88 5.84 -10.77 21.90
N LYS A 89 7.09 -10.28 21.84
CA LYS A 89 7.65 -9.34 22.84
C LYS A 89 7.24 -7.87 22.63
N GLN A 90 6.65 -7.54 21.48
CA GLN A 90 6.20 -6.18 21.15
C GLN A 90 4.68 -6.02 21.29
N ALA A 91 3.95 -7.12 21.49
CA ALA A 91 2.49 -7.15 21.62
C ALA A 91 1.97 -6.67 22.99
N GLU A 92 2.81 -6.62 24.04
CA GLU A 92 2.37 -6.21 25.38
C GLU A 92 2.22 -4.69 25.56
N HIS A 93 2.75 -3.86 24.65
CA HIS A 93 2.72 -2.39 24.82
C HIS A 93 2.40 -1.57 23.56
N ARG A 94 2.12 -2.20 22.41
CA ARG A 94 1.62 -1.47 21.24
C ARG A 94 0.17 -1.84 21.01
N PRO A 95 -0.80 -0.95 21.29
CA PRO A 95 -2.16 -1.16 20.80
C PRO A 95 -2.08 -1.41 19.29
N ARG A 96 -2.87 -2.37 18.79
CA ARG A 96 -3.03 -2.59 17.35
C ARG A 96 -3.21 -1.22 16.68
N ASP A 97 -2.50 -0.99 15.59
CA ASP A 97 -2.59 0.27 14.86
C ASP A 97 -3.98 0.34 14.21
N ASN A 98 -4.97 0.82 14.97
CA ASN A 98 -6.36 0.94 14.54
C ASN A 98 -6.48 1.79 13.26
N PHE A 99 -5.53 2.71 13.03
CA PHE A 99 -5.48 3.47 11.79
C PHE A 99 -5.08 2.59 10.61
N LEU A 100 -4.07 1.73 10.76
CA LEU A 100 -3.65 0.82 9.70
C LEU A 100 -4.78 -0.13 9.30
N GLU A 101 -5.42 -0.77 10.27
CA GLU A 101 -6.56 -1.66 10.04
C GLU A 101 -7.69 -0.92 9.30
N SER A 102 -8.06 0.26 9.79
CA SER A 102 -9.09 1.10 9.16
C SER A 102 -8.72 1.50 7.73
N LEU A 103 -7.45 1.79 7.46
CA LEU A 103 -6.95 2.17 6.15
C LEU A 103 -7.08 1.01 5.14
N PHE A 104 -6.69 -0.20 5.53
CA PHE A 104 -6.81 -1.39 4.68
C PHE A 104 -8.27 -1.78 4.41
N ILE A 105 -9.12 -1.70 5.43
CA ILE A 105 -10.58 -1.89 5.28
C ILE A 105 -11.16 -0.88 4.28
N GLN A 106 -10.88 0.42 4.44
CA GLN A 106 -11.37 1.46 3.53
C GLN A 106 -10.86 1.27 2.09
N ALA A 107 -9.61 0.81 1.95
CA ALA A 107 -9.02 0.53 0.65
C ALA A 107 -9.48 -0.80 0.04
N ARG A 108 -10.24 -1.62 0.77
CA ARG A 108 -10.72 -2.95 0.36
C ARG A 108 -9.57 -3.89 -0.03
N LEU A 109 -8.45 -3.77 0.69
CA LEU A 109 -7.30 -4.67 0.58
C LEU A 109 -7.24 -5.45 1.89
N PRO A 110 -7.41 -6.79 1.89
CA PRO A 110 -7.32 -7.53 3.15
C PRO A 110 -5.91 -7.40 3.74
N LEU A 111 -5.86 -7.19 5.06
CA LEU A 111 -4.65 -7.22 5.88
C LEU A 111 -4.72 -8.44 6.80
N VAL A 112 -3.63 -9.21 6.88
CA VAL A 112 -3.52 -10.37 7.77
C VAL A 112 -2.32 -10.22 8.68
N HIS A 113 -2.55 -10.40 9.97
CA HIS A 113 -1.50 -10.49 10.97
C HIS A 113 -1.12 -11.96 11.21
N VAL A 114 0.17 -12.26 11.17
CA VAL A 114 0.72 -13.60 11.42
C VAL A 114 1.75 -13.50 12.55
N LEU A 115 1.62 -14.33 13.58
CA LEU A 115 2.62 -14.38 14.64
C LEU A 115 3.97 -14.87 14.07
N ALA A 116 5.04 -14.11 14.29
CA ALA A 116 6.38 -14.46 13.89
C ALA A 116 6.86 -15.73 14.64
N GLN A 117 7.14 -16.80 13.90
CA GLN A 117 7.54 -18.10 14.44
C GLN A 117 8.63 -18.74 13.57
N PRO A 118 9.44 -19.67 14.10
CA PRO A 118 10.47 -20.38 13.32
C PRO A 118 9.90 -21.30 12.25
N SER A 119 8.66 -21.77 12.43
CA SER A 119 7.94 -22.66 11.52
C SER A 119 6.46 -22.27 11.46
N TYR A 120 5.79 -22.68 10.39
CA TYR A 120 4.41 -22.32 10.11
C TYR A 120 3.64 -23.52 9.57
N ASP A 121 2.38 -23.67 9.99
CA ASP A 121 1.45 -24.62 9.38
C ASP A 121 0.83 -24.00 8.12
N MET A 122 1.13 -24.58 6.95
CA MET A 122 0.62 -24.13 5.66
C MET A 122 -0.91 -24.23 5.55
N GLN A 123 -1.54 -25.23 6.18
CA GLN A 123 -3.00 -25.36 6.17
C GLN A 123 -3.66 -24.27 7.01
N GLU A 124 -3.08 -23.95 8.17
CA GLU A 124 -3.58 -22.86 9.00
C GLU A 124 -3.45 -21.51 8.29
N LEU A 125 -2.29 -21.23 7.70
CA LEU A 125 -2.08 -20.02 6.90
C LEU A 125 -3.05 -19.95 5.70
N ALA A 126 -3.27 -21.07 5.01
CA ALA A 126 -4.21 -21.11 3.88
C ALA A 126 -5.64 -20.78 4.33
N ARG A 127 -6.10 -21.32 5.46
CA ARG A 127 -7.42 -20.99 6.05
C ARG A 127 -7.50 -19.52 6.44
N LEU A 128 -6.44 -18.99 7.05
CA LEU A 128 -6.34 -17.58 7.45
C LEU A 128 -6.47 -16.65 6.24
N PHE A 129 -5.68 -16.90 5.18
CA PHE A 129 -5.72 -16.10 3.95
C PHE A 129 -7.06 -16.22 3.22
N ALA A 130 -7.61 -17.43 3.13
CA ALA A 130 -8.92 -17.65 2.51
C ALA A 130 -10.04 -16.91 3.26
N ARG A 131 -10.00 -16.88 4.60
CA ARG A 131 -10.96 -16.13 5.42
C ARG A 131 -10.85 -14.63 5.17
N ALA A 132 -9.63 -14.07 5.20
CA ALA A 132 -9.41 -12.65 4.96
C ALA A 132 -9.91 -12.23 3.55
N MET A 133 -9.55 -12.99 2.52
CA MET A 133 -10.02 -12.73 1.15
C MET A 133 -11.55 -12.86 0.98
N LYS A 134 -12.22 -13.71 1.77
CA LYS A 134 -13.69 -13.80 1.77
C LYS A 134 -14.34 -12.61 2.47
N GLN A 135 -13.83 -12.18 3.62
CA GLN A 135 -14.40 -11.07 4.40
C GLN A 135 -14.40 -9.77 3.59
N THR A 136 -13.30 -9.46 2.89
CA THR A 136 -13.22 -8.26 2.04
C THR A 136 -14.16 -8.29 0.83
N LYS A 137 -14.56 -9.49 0.36
CA LYS A 137 -15.57 -9.61 -0.72
C LYS A 137 -17.00 -9.35 -0.24
N VAL A 138 -17.31 -9.63 1.03
CA VAL A 138 -18.66 -9.52 1.61
C VAL A 138 -18.99 -8.07 1.99
N GLU A 139 -18.01 -7.26 2.38
CA GLU A 139 -18.17 -5.83 2.66
C GLU A 139 -18.33 -4.95 1.39
N ASN A 140 -18.50 -5.55 0.21
CA ASN A 140 -18.75 -4.89 -1.08
C ASN A 140 -20.15 -4.26 -1.21
N GLN A 141 -20.63 -3.56 -0.18
CA GLN A 141 -21.63 -2.51 -0.40
C GLN A 141 -20.91 -1.21 -0.76
N PRO A 142 -21.44 -0.39 -1.69
CA PRO A 142 -20.81 0.87 -2.05
C PRO A 142 -20.97 1.84 -0.88
N MET A 143 -20.01 1.83 0.04
CA MET A 143 -19.82 2.93 0.99
C MET A 143 -19.28 4.12 0.18
N ARG A 144 -20.20 4.85 -0.47
CA ARG A 144 -19.93 6.18 -1.00
C ARG A 144 -19.59 7.04 0.22
N ALA A 145 -18.31 7.30 0.43
CA ALA A 145 -17.90 8.39 1.30
C ALA A 145 -18.43 9.69 0.68
N ALA A 146 -19.58 10.13 1.18
CA ALA A 146 -20.25 11.35 0.78
C ALA A 146 -19.42 12.54 1.28
N ASN A 147 -18.42 12.97 0.50
CA ASN A 147 -18.06 14.39 0.27
C ASN A 147 -16.70 14.63 -0.41
N ASP A 148 -15.93 13.60 -0.77
CA ASP A 148 -14.65 13.80 -1.48
C ASP A 148 -14.78 13.51 -2.99
N TYR A 149 -15.45 14.40 -3.73
CA TYR A 149 -15.54 14.34 -5.20
C TYR A 149 -14.19 14.70 -5.85
N SER A 150 -13.15 13.88 -5.62
CA SER A 150 -12.04 13.81 -6.56
C SER A 150 -12.55 13.01 -7.77
N PRO A 151 -12.58 13.61 -8.97
CA PRO A 151 -13.12 12.93 -10.14
C PRO A 151 -12.32 11.66 -10.42
N ILE A 152 -13.02 10.64 -10.90
CA ILE A 152 -12.37 9.45 -11.40
C ILE A 152 -11.81 9.77 -12.78
N CYS A 153 -10.56 9.37 -13.02
CA CYS A 153 -9.89 9.51 -14.30
C CYS A 153 -10.74 8.80 -15.39
N PRO A 154 -11.20 9.52 -16.43
CA PRO A 154 -12.04 8.93 -17.46
C PRO A 154 -11.30 7.89 -18.29
N ARG A 155 -9.95 7.92 -18.27
CA ARG A 155 -9.11 7.00 -19.03
C ARG A 155 -8.83 5.67 -18.32
N CYS A 156 -8.54 5.70 -17.02
CA CYS A 156 -8.09 4.50 -16.30
C CYS A 156 -8.95 4.11 -15.08
N GLY A 157 -9.96 4.90 -14.73
CA GLY A 157 -10.87 4.58 -13.64
C GLY A 157 -10.31 4.77 -12.23
N ILE A 158 -9.10 5.31 -12.07
CA ILE A 158 -8.49 5.64 -10.77
C ILE A 158 -8.80 7.10 -10.43
N THR A 159 -8.90 7.47 -9.15
CA THR A 159 -9.12 8.86 -8.74
C THR A 159 -8.05 9.81 -9.29
N MET A 160 -8.42 11.07 -9.51
CA MET A 160 -7.52 12.13 -9.93
C MET A 160 -7.09 12.97 -8.74
N VAL A 161 -5.90 13.56 -8.81
CA VAL A 161 -5.34 14.44 -7.79
C VAL A 161 -5.30 15.88 -8.30
N LEU A 162 -5.68 16.83 -7.44
CA LEU A 162 -5.60 18.26 -7.74
C LEU A 162 -4.14 18.71 -7.82
N ARG A 163 -3.76 19.33 -8.93
CA ARG A 163 -2.42 19.85 -9.23
C ARG A 163 -2.52 21.28 -9.74
N PHE A 164 -1.39 21.97 -9.80
CA PHE A 164 -1.28 23.32 -10.35
C PHE A 164 -0.32 23.35 -11.53
N TYR A 165 -0.62 24.17 -12.53
CA TYR A 165 0.35 24.48 -13.59
C TYR A 165 1.51 25.29 -13.01
N LYS A 166 2.73 24.75 -13.10
CA LYS A 166 3.94 25.42 -12.58
C LYS A 166 4.41 26.56 -13.49
N GLU A 167 4.15 26.44 -14.78
CA GLU A 167 4.69 27.32 -15.84
C GLU A 167 3.67 27.51 -16.97
N GLY A 168 3.92 28.48 -17.85
CA GLY A 168 3.09 28.77 -19.02
C GLY A 168 1.86 29.65 -18.71
N PRO A 169 0.97 29.84 -19.71
CA PRO A 169 -0.14 30.81 -19.65
C PRO A 169 -1.22 30.46 -18.62
N ARG A 170 -1.25 29.22 -18.11
CA ARG A 170 -2.17 28.77 -17.06
C ARG A 170 -1.50 28.67 -15.69
N LYS A 171 -0.29 29.21 -15.51
CA LYS A 171 0.46 29.14 -14.25
C LYS A 171 -0.41 29.53 -13.06
N GLY A 172 -0.42 28.70 -12.02
CA GLY A 172 -1.22 28.89 -10.82
C GLY A 172 -2.67 28.39 -10.92
N GLN A 173 -3.20 28.08 -12.11
CA GLN A 173 -4.50 27.44 -12.25
C GLN A 173 -4.44 25.97 -11.84
N GLN A 174 -5.56 25.47 -11.32
CA GLN A 174 -5.72 24.10 -10.87
C GLN A 174 -6.23 23.18 -12.00
N TYR A 175 -5.75 21.94 -11.99
CA TYR A 175 -6.30 20.86 -12.81
C TYR A 175 -6.26 19.55 -12.02
N TYR A 176 -7.17 18.64 -12.32
CA TYR A 176 -7.06 17.26 -11.89
C TYR A 176 -6.11 16.52 -12.82
N GLY A 177 -5.03 15.96 -12.27
CA GLY A 177 -4.16 15.03 -12.99
C GLY A 177 -4.43 13.60 -12.55
N CYS A 178 -4.38 12.64 -13.47
CA CYS A 178 -4.47 11.24 -13.09
C CYS A 178 -3.39 10.89 -12.06
N LEU A 179 -3.77 10.15 -11.02
CA LEU A 179 -2.83 9.69 -10.01
C LEU A 179 -1.74 8.78 -10.60
N ASN A 180 -2.09 7.99 -11.63
CA ASN A 180 -1.20 7.02 -12.27
C ASN A 180 -0.21 7.66 -13.27
N PHE A 181 0.11 8.94 -13.12
CA PHE A 181 1.16 9.59 -13.91
C PHE A 181 2.54 9.04 -13.51
N PRO A 182 3.46 8.74 -14.45
CA PRO A 182 3.45 9.08 -15.88
C PRO A 182 2.71 8.08 -16.80
N GLN A 183 2.26 6.93 -16.30
CA GLN A 183 1.65 5.85 -17.08
C GLN A 183 0.26 6.25 -17.64
N CYS A 184 -0.44 7.17 -16.98
CA CYS A 184 -1.66 7.80 -17.45
C CYS A 184 -1.54 9.31 -17.31
N GLN A 185 -1.44 10.01 -18.44
CA GLN A 185 -1.26 11.47 -18.50
C GLN A 185 -2.58 12.24 -18.62
N GLU A 186 -3.70 11.58 -18.36
CA GLU A 186 -5.04 12.18 -18.44
C GLU A 186 -5.18 13.33 -17.44
N THR A 187 -5.76 14.44 -17.89
CA THR A 187 -6.02 15.62 -17.06
C THR A 187 -7.44 16.12 -17.28
N VAL A 188 -8.12 16.53 -16.21
CA VAL A 188 -9.46 17.10 -16.24
C VAL A 188 -9.36 18.49 -15.63
N GLN A 189 -9.92 19.50 -16.30
CA GLN A 189 -9.94 20.86 -15.75
C GLN A 189 -10.87 20.91 -14.54
N VAL A 190 -10.50 21.69 -13.52
CA VAL A 190 -11.42 21.98 -12.42
C VAL A 190 -12.52 22.89 -12.99
N GLY A 191 -13.78 22.43 -12.97
CA GLY A 191 -14.91 23.24 -13.41
C GLY A 191 -15.04 24.49 -12.52
N HIS A 192 -15.31 25.64 -13.14
CA HIS A 192 -15.73 26.85 -12.46
C HIS A 192 -17.20 26.77 -12.06
#